data_AF-A0A961WEZ6-F1
#
_entry.id   AF-A0A961WEZ6-F1
#
_cell.length_a   1.000
_cell.length_b   1.000
_cell.length_c   1.000
_cell.angle_alpha   90.00
_cell.angle_beta   90.00
_cell.angle_gamma   90.00
#
_symmetry.space_group_name_H-M   'P 1'
#
loop_
_entity.id
_entity.type
_entity.pdbx_description
1 polymer ?
#
loop_
_entity_poly.entity_id
_entity_poly.type
_entity_poly.pdbx_seq_one_letter_code
_entity_poly.pdbx_strand_id
1 'polypeptide(L)' 'MAKDVAGDASAKGALAGIKVIDLSRVLGGPFATQLLGDHGADIIKLEPPQ' A
#
# COMPACT_ATOMS: atom_id res chain seq x y z
N MET A 1 9.48 -19.06 31.57
CA MET A 1 8.47 -19.71 30.70
C MET A 1 7.87 -18.63 29.80
N ALA A 2 7.89 -18.87 28.47
CA ALA A 2 7.26 -18.12 27.35
C ALA A 2 7.43 -16.58 27.34
N LYS A 3 8.48 -16.04 26.70
CA LYS A 3 8.56 -15.60 25.28
C LYS A 3 7.57 -14.49 24.89
N ASP A 4 8.14 -13.29 24.77
CA ASP A 4 7.88 -12.26 23.75
C ASP A 4 6.47 -11.66 23.67
N VAL A 5 6.26 -10.55 24.39
CA VAL A 5 5.34 -9.49 23.94
C VAL A 5 6.17 -8.39 23.28
N ALA A 6 6.93 -8.75 22.25
CA ALA A 6 7.17 -7.81 21.17
C ALA A 6 5.86 -7.79 20.38
N GLY A 7 5.07 -6.72 20.52
CA GLY A 7 3.94 -6.48 19.63
C GLY A 7 4.48 -6.44 18.21
N ASP A 8 4.35 -7.55 17.50
CA ASP A 8 4.87 -7.72 16.15
C ASP A 8 4.24 -6.66 15.24
N ALA A 9 4.95 -6.25 14.19
CA ALA A 9 4.67 -5.10 13.32
C ALA A 9 3.39 -5.21 12.46
N SER A 10 2.37 -5.93 12.95
CA SER A 10 1.06 -6.20 12.37
C SER A 10 0.18 -4.95 12.15
N ALA A 11 0.59 -3.77 12.61
CA ALA A 11 -0.19 -2.53 12.52
C ALA A 11 -0.08 -1.77 11.17
N LYS A 12 0.24 -2.44 10.05
CA LYS A 12 0.39 -1.78 8.73
C LYS A 12 -0.59 -2.22 7.65
N GLY A 13 -1.59 -3.05 7.95
CA GLY A 13 -2.59 -3.51 6.97
C GLY A 13 -2.15 -4.73 6.15
N ALA A 14 -3.08 -5.36 5.43
CA ALA A 14 -2.83 -6.63 4.71
C ALA A 14 -1.76 -6.53 3.61
N LEU A 15 -1.48 -5.33 3.11
CA LEU A 15 -0.49 -5.04 2.07
C LEU A 15 0.73 -4.29 2.62
N ALA A 16 0.95 -4.34 3.93
CA ALA A 16 2.11 -3.76 4.58
C ALA A 16 3.43 -4.16 3.89
N GLY A 17 4.24 -3.17 3.55
CA GLY A 17 5.56 -3.39 2.94
C GLY A 17 5.54 -3.69 1.44
N ILE A 18 4.36 -3.73 0.81
CA ILE A 18 4.21 -3.82 -0.63
C ILE A 18 4.29 -2.42 -1.24
N LYS A 19 5.08 -2.27 -2.31
CA LYS A 19 5.14 -1.06 -3.15
C LYS A 19 4.41 -1.30 -4.46
N VAL A 20 3.57 -0.34 -4.86
CA VAL A 20 2.79 -0.40 -6.11
C VAL A 20 3.12 0.83 -6.96
N ILE A 21 3.48 0.59 -8.22
CA ILE A 21 3.62 1.66 -9.21
C ILE A 21 2.32 1.78 -9.98
N ASP A 22 1.65 2.92 -9.86
CA ASP A 22 0.41 3.23 -10.57
C ASP A 22 0.72 3.94 -11.90
N LEU A 23 0.48 3.23 -13.01
CA LEU A 23 0.58 3.71 -14.39
C LEU A 23 -0.78 4.01 -15.04
N SER A 24 -1.86 3.88 -14.25
CA SER A 24 -3.22 3.99 -14.73
C SER A 24 -3.63 5.44 -15.00
N ARG A 25 -4.78 5.63 -15.65
CA ARG A 25 -5.36 6.94 -15.94
C ARG A 25 -6.86 6.91 -15.69
N VAL A 26 -7.49 8.10 -15.67
CA VAL A 26 -8.93 8.26 -15.46
C VAL A 26 -9.31 7.67 -14.09
N LEU A 27 -10.59 7.40 -13.81
CA LEU A 27 -11.08 7.10 -12.47
C LEU A 27 -10.78 5.67 -11.98
N GLY A 28 -10.87 4.67 -12.86
CA GLY A 28 -10.86 3.27 -12.43
C GLY A 28 -9.55 2.83 -11.77
N GLY A 29 -8.43 3.30 -12.28
CA GLY A 29 -7.11 2.92 -11.76
C GLY A 29 -6.76 3.57 -10.42
N PRO A 30 -6.86 4.91 -10.26
CA PRO A 30 -6.70 5.58 -8.98
C PRO A 30 -7.65 5.06 -7.89
N PHE A 31 -8.88 4.69 -8.25
CA PHE A 31 -9.81 4.08 -7.29
C PHE A 31 -9.31 2.70 -6.81
N ALA A 32 -8.80 1.89 -7.73
CA ALA A 32 -8.23 0.59 -7.37
C ALA A 32 -6.99 0.75 -6.48
N THR A 33 -6.06 1.65 -6.82
CA THR A 33 -4.82 1.85 -6.05
C THR A 33 -5.06 2.55 -4.71
N GLN A 34 -6.12 3.35 -4.59
CA GLN A 34 -6.58 3.89 -3.31
C GLN A 34 -6.99 2.76 -2.35
N LEU A 35 -7.77 1.77 -2.81
CA LEU A 35 -8.13 0.62 -1.97
C LEU A 35 -6.90 -0.18 -1.52
N LEU A 36 -5.88 -0.29 -2.37
CA LEU A 36 -4.61 -0.94 -2.01
C LEU A 36 -3.85 -0.13 -0.94
N GLY A 37 -3.83 1.21 -1.06
CA GLY A 37 -3.25 2.12 -0.08
C GLY A 37 -3.94 2.03 1.28
N ASP A 38 -5.28 1.95 1.29
CA ASP A 38 -6.07 1.77 2.52
C ASP A 38 -5.72 0.46 3.25
N HIS A 39 -5.25 -0.56 2.51
CA HIS A 39 -4.77 -1.82 3.06
C HIS A 39 -3.27 -1.83 3.36
N GLY A 40 -2.58 -0.69 3.26
CA GLY A 40 -1.20 -0.53 3.71
C GLY A 40 -0.13 -0.57 2.63
N ALA A 41 -0.52 -0.57 1.35
CA ALA A 41 0.45 -0.48 0.27
C ALA A 41 1.01 0.94 0.12
N ASP A 42 2.30 1.04 -0.22
CA ASP A 42 2.96 2.29 -0.61
C ASP A 42 2.76 2.52 -2.11
N ILE A 43 1.96 3.52 -2.47
CA ILE A 43 1.55 3.79 -3.85
C ILE A 43 2.39 4.93 -4.44
N ILE A 44 3.09 4.63 -5.53
CA ILE A 44 3.85 5.62 -6.31
C ILE A 44 3.09 5.86 -7.62
N LYS A 45 2.51 7.05 -7.77
CA LYS A 45 1.87 7.47 -9.02
C LYS A 45 2.91 7.99 -10.00
N LEU A 46 2.92 7.44 -11.21
CA LEU A 46 3.70 8.01 -12.31
C LEU A 46 2.80 8.84 -13.23
N GLU A 47 3.13 10.12 -13.33
CA GLU A 47 2.52 11.06 -14.24
C GLU A 47 3.41 11.28 -15.48
N PRO A 48 2.82 11.58 -16.65
CA PRO A 48 3.59 11.90 -17.85
C PRO A 48 4.51 13.12 -17.66
N PRO A 49 5.64 13.19 -18.41
CA PRO A 49 6.50 14.37 -18.42
C PRO A 49 5.80 15.60 -19.01
N GLN A 50 6.29 16.79 -18.67
CA GLN A 50 5.84 18.08 -19.20
C GLN A 50 6.82 18.65 -20.22
#